data_AF-A0A438NG08-F1
#
_entry.id   AF-A0A438NG08-F1
#
_cell.length_a   1.000
_cell.length_b   1.000
_cell.length_c   1.000
_cell.angle_alpha   90.00
_cell.angle_beta   90.00
_cell.angle_gamma   90.00
#
_symmetry.space_group_name_H-M   'P 1'
#
loop_
_entity.id
_entity.type
_entity.pdbx_description
1 polymer ?
#
loop_
_entity_poly.entity_id
_entity_poly.type
_entity_poly.pdbx_seq_one_letter_code
_entity_poly.pdbx_strand_id
1 'polypeptide(L)'
;MSTFSQYKSNLGFLLHIIFELPACIQFFILPSRQLGIYTPHAHALMRQYAVLLFSSVLISGVFVTRPPSEVSAHCAGALAVYHVAPALRSIVRLQRQIRSKQAVVISEAMLFLVVHSLCGAFLFDHFWTAIQVP
;
A
#
# COMPACT_ATOMS: atom_id res chain seq x y z
N MET A 1 -12.73 27.45 -7.77
CA MET A 1 -11.61 26.49 -7.88
C MET A 1 -12.22 25.10 -7.91
N SER A 2 -12.26 24.50 -9.10
CA SER A 2 -13.16 23.39 -9.46
C SER A 2 -12.79 22.07 -8.79
N THR A 3 -13.81 21.25 -8.52
CA THR A 3 -13.81 19.82 -8.15
C THR A 3 -12.61 18.99 -8.63
N PHE A 4 -12.04 19.28 -9.81
CA PHE A 4 -10.80 18.69 -10.32
C PHE A 4 -9.59 18.78 -9.36
N SER A 5 -9.43 19.87 -8.60
CA SER A 5 -8.35 20.00 -7.61
C SER A 5 -8.55 19.08 -6.41
N GLN A 6 -9.80 18.80 -6.05
CA GLN A 6 -10.18 17.90 -4.96
C GLN A 6 -9.91 16.44 -5.35
N TYR A 7 -10.19 16.03 -6.59
CA TYR A 7 -9.92 14.67 -7.09
C TYR A 7 -8.43 14.33 -7.17
N LYS A 8 -7.56 15.30 -7.55
CA LYS A 8 -6.11 15.09 -7.50
C LYS A 8 -5.62 14.80 -6.08
N SER A 9 -6.16 15.50 -5.09
CA SER A 9 -5.69 15.39 -3.71
C SER A 9 -5.86 13.97 -3.15
N ASN A 10 -6.95 13.27 -3.44
CA ASN A 10 -7.25 11.98 -2.77
C ASN A 10 -6.77 10.74 -3.53
N LEU A 11 -6.01 10.90 -4.61
CA LEU A 11 -5.53 9.78 -5.43
C LEU A 11 -4.72 8.76 -4.62
N GLY A 12 -3.92 9.21 -3.63
CA GLY A 12 -3.17 8.31 -2.76
C GLY A 12 -4.07 7.32 -2.00
N PHE A 13 -5.15 7.80 -1.40
CA PHE A 13 -6.13 6.95 -0.71
C PHE A 13 -6.85 6.01 -1.68
N LEU A 14 -7.22 6.49 -2.87
CA LEU A 14 -7.85 5.65 -3.89
C LEU A 14 -6.92 4.51 -4.34
N LEU A 15 -5.66 4.81 -4.63
CA LEU A 15 -4.66 3.81 -5.00
C LEU A 15 -4.44 2.81 -3.86
N HIS A 16 -4.39 3.26 -2.61
CA HIS A 16 -4.28 2.38 -1.45
C HIS A 16 -5.44 1.38 -1.40
N ILE A 17 -6.68 1.83 -1.62
CA ILE A 17 -7.85 0.94 -1.69
C ILE A 17 -7.69 -0.08 -2.82
N ILE A 18 -7.39 0.39 -4.04
CA ILE A 18 -7.33 -0.47 -5.23
C ILE A 18 -6.27 -1.56 -5.09
N PHE A 19 -5.09 -1.22 -4.54
CA PHE A 19 -3.98 -2.16 -4.44
C PHE A 19 -4.03 -3.04 -3.21
N GLU A 20 -4.43 -2.50 -2.05
CA GLU A 20 -4.36 -3.24 -0.80
C GLU A 20 -5.62 -4.08 -0.55
N LEU A 21 -6.78 -3.75 -1.11
CA LEU A 21 -8.00 -4.56 -0.93
C LEU A 21 -7.84 -6.01 -1.46
N PRO A 22 -7.33 -6.25 -2.68
CA PRO A 22 -7.02 -7.61 -3.14
C PRO A 22 -5.98 -8.32 -2.26
N ALA A 23 -4.97 -7.58 -1.77
CA ALA A 23 -3.95 -8.12 -0.88
C ALA A 23 -4.52 -8.57 0.48
N CYS A 24 -5.44 -7.79 1.06
CA CYS A 24 -6.16 -8.16 2.28
C CYS A 24 -6.87 -9.50 2.11
N ILE A 25 -7.65 -9.63 1.03
CA ILE A 25 -8.42 -10.85 0.73
C ILE A 25 -7.46 -12.02 0.57
N GLN A 26 -6.37 -11.83 -0.17
CA GLN A 26 -5.38 -12.89 -0.40
C GLN A 26 -4.67 -13.32 0.89
N PHE A 27 -4.22 -12.38 1.72
CA PHE A 27 -3.54 -12.70 2.99
C PHE A 27 -4.48 -13.37 4.01
N PHE A 28 -5.76 -13.02 3.99
CA PHE A 28 -6.75 -13.61 4.88
C PHE A 28 -7.17 -15.03 4.45
N ILE A 29 -7.49 -15.22 3.16
CA ILE A 29 -8.01 -16.50 2.64
C ILE A 29 -6.88 -17.48 2.35
N LEU A 30 -5.76 -17.01 1.79
CA LEU A 30 -4.67 -17.84 1.26
C LEU A 30 -3.30 -17.52 1.91
N PRO A 31 -3.17 -17.55 3.26
CA PRO A 31 -1.92 -17.18 3.92
C PRO A 31 -0.75 -18.08 3.52
N SER A 32 -1.01 -19.34 3.16
CA SER A 32 0.02 -20.29 2.69
C SER A 32 0.70 -19.85 1.39
N ARG A 33 0.09 -18.99 0.57
CA ARG A 33 0.75 -18.47 -0.64
C ARG A 33 1.88 -17.49 -0.33
N GLN A 34 1.86 -16.93 0.88
CA GLN A 34 2.87 -15.98 1.35
C GLN A 34 3.99 -16.65 2.14
N LEU A 35 3.77 -17.90 2.59
CA LEU A 35 4.71 -18.64 3.42
C LEU A 35 5.23 -19.86 2.66
N GLY A 36 6.55 -20.03 2.60
CA GLY A 36 7.16 -21.18 1.93
C GLY A 36 6.94 -22.51 2.64
N ILE A 37 6.51 -22.49 3.91
CA ILE A 37 6.32 -23.66 4.76
C ILE A 37 5.05 -23.47 5.60
N TYR A 38 4.22 -24.51 5.69
CA TYR A 38 3.03 -24.50 6.53
C TYR A 38 3.41 -24.25 8.00
N THR A 39 2.96 -23.12 8.54
CA THR A 39 3.24 -22.70 9.92
C THR A 39 1.98 -22.05 10.53
N PRO A 40 1.24 -22.75 11.41
CA PRO A 40 -0.03 -22.26 11.96
C PRO A 40 0.03 -20.89 12.63
N HIS A 41 1.09 -20.63 13.40
CA HIS A 41 1.28 -19.34 14.07
C HIS A 41 1.51 -18.19 13.07
N ALA A 42 2.30 -18.44 12.03
CA ALA A 42 2.54 -17.45 10.98
C ALA A 42 1.27 -17.21 10.13
N HIS A 43 0.42 -18.23 9.93
CA HIS A 43 -0.90 -18.04 9.31
C HIS A 43 -1.83 -17.16 10.15
N ALA A 44 -1.86 -17.35 11.47
CA ALA A 44 -2.65 -16.50 12.36
C ALA A 44 -2.18 -15.03 12.28
N LEU A 45 -0.87 -14.80 12.33
CA LEU A 45 -0.28 -13.46 12.17
C LEU A 45 -0.58 -12.86 10.80
N MET A 46 -0.52 -13.65 9.72
CA MET A 46 -0.86 -13.18 8.38
C MET A 46 -2.33 -12.74 8.27
N ARG A 47 -3.25 -13.50 8.88
CA ARG A 47 -4.68 -13.13 8.93
C ARG A 47 -4.91 -11.88 9.76
N GLN A 48 -4.24 -11.73 10.90
CA GLN A 48 -4.32 -10.51 11.71
C GLN A 48 -3.77 -9.30 10.94
N TYR A 49 -2.65 -9.48 10.24
CA TYR A 49 -2.07 -8.46 9.36
C TYR A 49 -3.04 -8.07 8.23
N ALA A 50 -3.75 -9.05 7.65
CA ALA A 50 -4.77 -8.80 6.64
C ALA A 50 -5.93 -7.93 7.18
N VAL A 51 -6.37 -8.15 8.43
CA VAL A 51 -7.41 -7.32 9.08
C VAL A 51 -6.89 -5.91 9.36
N LEU A 52 -5.63 -5.76 9.78
CA LEU A 52 -5.02 -4.45 9.96
C LEU A 52 -4.94 -3.67 8.65
N LEU A 53 -4.50 -4.33 7.57
CA LEU A 53 -4.47 -3.75 6.22
C LEU A 53 -5.88 -3.41 5.72
N PHE A 54 -6.87 -4.25 6.02
CA PHE A 54 -8.26 -3.95 5.66
C PHE A 54 -8.77 -2.72 6.41
N SER A 55 -8.35 -2.54 7.67
CA SER A 55 -8.69 -1.35 8.45
C SER A 55 -8.11 -0.07 7.80
N SER A 56 -6.89 -0.10 7.26
CA SER A 56 -6.34 1.04 6.53
C SER A 56 -7.05 1.31 5.20
N VAL A 57 -7.55 0.27 4.53
CA VAL A 57 -8.44 0.39 3.36
C VAL A 57 -9.74 1.10 3.74
N LEU A 58 -10.38 0.74 4.86
CA LEU A 58 -11.59 1.42 5.34
C LEU A 58 -11.34 2.90 5.67
N ILE A 59 -10.24 3.19 6.37
CA ILE A 59 -9.81 4.57 6.66
C ILE A 59 -9.62 5.36 5.35
N SER A 60 -8.95 4.74 4.37
CA SER A 60 -8.77 5.35 3.04
C SER A 60 -10.10 5.60 2.34
N GLY A 61 -11.08 4.71 2.48
CA GLY A 61 -12.44 4.88 1.97
C GLY A 61 -13.19 6.07 2.58
N VAL A 62 -12.93 6.40 3.85
CA VAL A 62 -13.46 7.61 4.47
C VAL A 62 -12.85 8.86 3.84
N PHE A 63 -11.52 8.88 3.66
CA PHE A 63 -10.84 10.08 3.17
C PHE A 63 -10.94 10.29 1.66
N VAL A 64 -11.11 9.23 0.86
CA VAL A 64 -11.22 9.39 -0.60
C VAL A 64 -12.42 10.24 -1.02
N THR A 65 -13.48 10.23 -0.20
CA THR A 65 -14.73 10.98 -0.45
C THR A 65 -14.80 12.34 0.25
N ARG A 66 -13.78 12.69 1.05
CA ARG A 66 -13.77 13.93 1.85
C ARG A 66 -12.80 14.96 1.29
N PRO A 67 -13.03 16.27 1.52
CA PRO A 67 -12.02 17.27 1.24
C PRO A 67 -10.76 17.00 2.09
N PRO A 68 -9.56 17.38 1.60
CA PRO A 68 -8.33 17.34 2.39
C PRO A 68 -8.46 18.07 3.72
N SER A 69 -7.84 17.51 4.74
CA SER A 69 -7.82 18.03 6.12
C SER A 69 -6.49 17.67 6.77
N GLU A 70 -6.16 18.31 7.88
CA GLU A 70 -4.98 17.95 8.69
C GLU A 70 -4.98 16.47 9.10
N VAL A 71 -6.15 15.95 9.50
CA VAL A 71 -6.30 14.53 9.87
C VAL A 71 -6.02 13.63 8.66
N SER A 72 -6.56 13.96 7.48
CA SER A 72 -6.28 13.17 6.28
C SER A 72 -4.81 13.27 5.87
N ALA A 73 -4.15 14.42 6.07
CA ALA A 73 -2.72 14.58 5.83
C ALA A 73 -1.92 13.60 6.71
N HIS A 74 -2.12 13.60 8.02
CA HIS A 74 -1.42 12.70 8.93
C HIS A 74 -1.68 11.22 8.64
N CYS A 75 -2.93 10.86 8.32
CA CYS A 75 -3.25 9.51 7.89
C CYS A 75 -2.52 9.13 6.60
N ALA A 76 -2.49 10.02 5.59
CA ALA A 76 -1.78 9.78 4.34
C ALA A 76 -0.27 9.61 4.59
N GLY A 77 0.33 10.43 5.44
CA GLY A 77 1.74 10.32 5.83
C GLY A 77 2.06 8.98 6.50
N ALA A 78 1.22 8.54 7.44
CA ALA A 78 1.37 7.24 8.09
C ALA A 78 1.26 6.07 7.09
N LEU A 79 0.30 6.12 6.18
CA LEU A 79 0.14 5.11 5.12
C LEU A 79 1.28 5.15 4.09
N ALA A 80 1.84 6.33 3.80
CA ALA A 80 3.02 6.44 2.96
C ALA A 80 4.23 5.71 3.58
N VAL A 81 4.44 5.87 4.89
CA VAL A 81 5.48 5.13 5.64
C VAL A 81 5.25 3.63 5.59
N TYR A 82 4.00 3.17 5.70
CA TYR A 82 3.66 1.75 5.57
C TYR A 82 4.20 1.14 4.26
N HIS A 83 4.09 1.85 3.13
CA HIS A 83 4.52 1.35 1.82
C HIS A 83 6.04 1.22 1.65
N VAL A 84 6.85 1.80 2.54
CA VAL A 84 8.31 1.63 2.53
C VAL A 84 8.70 0.17 2.77
N ALA A 85 8.09 -0.51 3.74
CA ALA A 85 8.47 -1.88 4.09
C ALA A 85 8.16 -2.91 2.96
N PRO A 86 6.97 -2.89 2.31
CA PRO A 86 6.71 -3.70 1.13
C PRO A 86 7.60 -3.36 -0.08
N ALA A 87 7.95 -2.09 -0.29
CA ALA A 87 8.88 -1.68 -1.35
C ALA A 87 10.29 -2.27 -1.11
N LEU A 88 10.82 -2.13 0.11
CA LEU A 88 12.11 -2.72 0.49
C LEU A 88 12.11 -4.25 0.33
N ARG A 89 11.03 -4.92 0.75
CA ARG A 89 10.87 -6.37 0.57
C ARG A 89 10.92 -6.77 -0.91
N SER A 90 10.30 -5.97 -1.78
CA SER A 90 10.32 -6.18 -3.23
C SER A 90 11.71 -5.94 -3.83
N ILE A 91 12.42 -4.91 -3.39
CA ILE A 91 13.82 -4.65 -3.79
C ILE A 91 14.72 -5.83 -3.44
N VAL A 92 14.64 -6.36 -2.22
CA VAL A 92 15.43 -7.53 -1.79
C VAL A 92 15.11 -8.76 -2.65
N ARG A 93 13.83 -9.00 -2.97
CA ARG A 93 13.42 -10.08 -3.89
C ARG A 93 14.01 -9.88 -5.29
N LEU A 94 13.96 -8.67 -5.83
CA LEU A 94 14.50 -8.35 -7.16
C LEU A 94 16.01 -8.53 -7.23
N GLN A 95 16.75 -8.08 -6.21
CA GLN A 95 18.19 -8.28 -6.12
C GLN A 95 18.56 -9.77 -6.14
N ARG A 96 17.77 -10.61 -5.45
CA ARG A 96 17.94 -12.07 -5.51
C ARG A 96 17.65 -12.64 -6.89
N GLN A 97 16.59 -12.19 -7.57
CA GLN A 97 16.24 -12.62 -8.94
C GLN A 97 17.33 -12.25 -9.95
N ILE A 98 17.87 -11.04 -9.87
CA ILE A 98 18.99 -10.56 -10.70
C ILE A 98 20.21 -11.45 -10.50
N ARG A 99 20.58 -11.74 -9.25
CA ARG A 99 21.70 -12.62 -8.91
C ARG A 99 21.51 -14.03 -9.47
N SER A 100 20.27 -14.52 -9.47
CA SER A 100 19.90 -15.83 -10.01
C SER A 100 19.62 -15.84 -11.52
N LYS A 101 19.88 -14.74 -12.25
CA LYS A 101 19.64 -14.60 -13.70
C LYS A 101 18.19 -14.90 -14.14
N GLN A 102 17.21 -14.65 -13.26
CA GLN A 102 15.79 -14.80 -13.59
C GLN A 102 15.27 -13.55 -14.31
N ALA A 103 14.18 -13.69 -15.09
CA ALA A 103 13.54 -12.56 -15.75
C ALA A 103 12.97 -11.57 -14.73
N VAL A 104 13.40 -10.31 -14.81
CA VAL A 104 13.10 -9.27 -13.81
C VAL A 104 11.93 -8.40 -14.22
N VAL A 105 11.82 -8.04 -15.50
CA VAL A 105 10.84 -7.04 -16.00
C VAL A 105 9.38 -7.51 -15.86
N ILE A 106 9.15 -8.83 -15.97
CA ILE A 106 7.83 -9.45 -15.82
C ILE A 106 7.81 -10.28 -14.53
N SER A 107 8.35 -9.73 -13.44
CA SER A 107 8.35 -10.40 -12.14
C SER A 107 7.32 -9.77 -11.21
N GLU A 108 6.68 -10.61 -10.39
CA GLU A 108 5.76 -10.17 -9.34
C GLU A 108 6.44 -9.17 -8.37
N ALA A 109 7.74 -9.34 -8.13
CA ALA A 109 8.51 -8.42 -7.29
C ALA A 109 8.65 -7.03 -7.91
N MET A 110 8.78 -6.92 -9.25
CA MET A 110 8.77 -5.62 -9.93
C MET A 110 7.40 -4.96 -9.83
N LEU A 111 6.32 -5.74 -10.06
CA LEU A 111 4.96 -5.23 -9.92
C LEU A 111 4.72 -4.66 -8.53
N PHE A 112 5.06 -5.41 -7.47
CA PHE A 112 4.89 -4.95 -6.10
C PHE A 112 5.76 -3.73 -5.78
N LEU A 113 6.99 -3.68 -6.29
CA LEU A 113 7.83 -2.49 -6.12
C LEU A 113 7.16 -1.26 -6.75
N VAL A 114 6.71 -1.37 -8.00
CA VAL A 114 6.05 -0.25 -8.72
C VAL A 114 4.78 0.17 -7.99
N VAL A 115 3.91 -0.77 -7.66
CA VAL A 115 2.62 -0.50 -7.01
C VAL A 115 2.80 0.20 -5.66
N HIS A 116 3.66 -0.32 -4.78
CA HIS A 116 3.90 0.30 -3.48
C HIS A 116 4.67 1.62 -3.59
N SER A 117 5.58 1.77 -4.55
CA SER A 117 6.28 3.05 -4.76
C SER A 117 5.32 4.13 -5.25
N LEU A 118 4.45 3.80 -6.22
CA LEU A 118 3.43 4.74 -6.71
C LEU A 118 2.45 5.09 -5.59
N CYS A 119 1.88 4.11 -4.91
CA CYS A 119 0.92 4.35 -3.83
C CYS A 119 1.54 5.20 -2.71
N GLY A 120 2.76 4.85 -2.27
CA GLY A 120 3.50 5.62 -1.28
C GLY A 120 3.78 7.06 -1.72
N ALA A 121 4.18 7.27 -2.98
CA ALA A 121 4.44 8.60 -3.52
C ALA A 121 3.18 9.48 -3.56
N PHE A 122 2.03 8.94 -4.01
CA PHE A 122 0.77 9.69 -4.04
C PHE A 122 0.22 9.98 -2.63
N LEU A 123 0.41 9.07 -1.67
CA LEU A 123 0.05 9.32 -0.27
C LEU A 123 0.97 10.37 0.37
N PHE A 124 2.26 10.34 0.05
CA PHE A 124 3.21 11.36 0.52
C PHE A 124 2.91 12.74 -0.08
N ASP A 125 2.54 12.79 -1.37
CA ASP A 125 2.09 14.03 -2.02
C ASP A 125 0.82 14.59 -1.36
N HIS A 126 -0.17 13.73 -1.03
CA HIS A 126 -1.34 14.16 -0.25
C HIS A 126 -0.92 14.75 1.10
N PHE A 127 -0.05 14.06 1.84
CA PHE A 127 0.46 14.55 3.14
C PHE A 127 1.12 15.92 2.98
N TRP A 128 2.03 16.07 2.02
CA TRP A 128 2.80 17.28 1.81
C TRP A 128 1.92 18.47 1.40
N THR A 129 0.94 18.23 0.54
CA THR A 129 0.04 19.28 0.06
C THR A 129 -1.03 19.66 1.09
N ALA A 130 -1.62 18.68 1.78
CA ALA A 130 -2.70 18.91 2.72
C ALA A 130 -2.23 19.55 4.04
N ILE A 131 -0.99 19.33 4.47
CA ILE A 131 -0.45 19.96 5.69
C ILE A 131 -0.08 21.44 5.51
N GLN A 132 0.05 21.89 4.26
CA GLN A 132 0.38 23.29 3.93
C GLN A 132 -0.86 24.17 3.78
N VAL A 133 -2.06 23.60 3.79
CA VAL A 133 -3.31 24.35 3.72
C VAL A 133 -3.69 24.77 5.14
N PRO A 134 -3.79 26.09 5.42
CA PRO A 134 -4.12 26.62 6.75
C PRO A 134 -5.55 26.34 7.19
#